data_AF-A0AAN1LIN0-F1
#
_entry.id   AF-A0AAN1LIN0-F1
#
_cell.length_a   1.000
_cell.length_b   1.000
_cell.length_c   1.000
_cell.angle_alpha   90.00
_cell.angle_beta   90.00
_cell.angle_gamma   90.00
#
_symmetry.space_group_name_H-M   'P 1'
#
loop_
_entity.id
_entity.type
_entity.pdbx_description
1 polymer ?
#
loop_
_entity_poly.entity_id
_entity_poly.type
_entity_poly.pdbx_seq_one_letter_code
_entity_poly.pdbx_strand_id
1 'polypeptide(L)'
;MMANSFKQMTRDGTIKRTDTGMFISLDQIHVREGFNKREDDERTRQADDDLFNYLMNGGSVPPLEVIARDEGGVWVVEGHRRRRCYARCAEAGKPVDRIHIMPFNGNDVQRLARIMTSNNQLPLSDMEQAAVIQELHNAFNQTTSEIAKLVNKSVATVEKLLLLSTANHDVQQEVKSGAVSVDVAVDRVIEYGEQAGKVLQHDKAVAAAQGKTKVTRSSIAPELSVKNARRFVELMAQATITDEGVFTLEGTALAEALSIIDEHKAIAEARELYRLSQPVPTTEIRGRSLYVMLNGKEIGRASLYRGKTVWLDMDDKTIVASQSKAVAHFVKQHKLQQEQNHDSQ
;
A
#
# COMPACT_ATOMS: atom_id res chain seq x y z
N MET A 1 11.17 -31.47 36.19
CA MET A 1 9.74 -31.10 36.04
C MET A 1 9.26 -31.63 34.69
N MET A 2 8.06 -32.20 34.59
CA MET A 2 7.49 -32.55 33.27
C MET A 2 7.14 -31.26 32.53
N ALA A 3 7.42 -31.22 31.22
CA ALA A 3 7.05 -30.09 30.38
C ALA A 3 5.52 -29.97 30.31
N ASN A 4 5.01 -28.73 30.40
CA ASN A 4 3.58 -28.48 30.35
C ASN A 4 2.98 -28.95 29.01
N SER A 5 1.75 -29.45 29.04
CA SER A 5 1.07 -29.95 27.83
C SER A 5 -0.45 -29.83 27.95
N PHE A 6 -1.16 -29.81 26.82
CA PHE A 6 -2.63 -29.85 26.78
C PHE A 6 -3.21 -31.04 27.54
N LYS A 7 -2.55 -32.21 27.48
CA LYS A 7 -2.99 -33.40 28.20
C LYS A 7 -2.86 -33.23 29.71
N GLN A 8 -1.76 -32.64 30.18
CA GLN A 8 -1.55 -32.32 31.59
C GLN A 8 -2.57 -31.29 32.08
N MET A 9 -2.72 -30.16 31.36
CA MET A 9 -3.67 -29.10 31.69
C MET A 9 -5.14 -29.59 31.67
N THR A 10 -5.46 -30.59 30.84
CA THR A 10 -6.79 -31.23 30.88
C THR A 10 -6.97 -32.05 32.16
N ARG A 11 -5.93 -32.76 32.59
CA ARG A 11 -5.97 -33.64 33.77
C ARG A 11 -6.05 -32.86 35.07
N ASP A 12 -5.34 -31.74 35.17
CA ASP A 12 -5.33 -30.89 36.38
C ASP A 12 -6.49 -29.88 36.44
N GLY A 13 -7.32 -29.79 35.38
CA GLY A 13 -8.51 -28.94 35.33
C GLY A 13 -8.28 -27.50 34.84
N THR A 14 -7.02 -27.14 34.53
CA THR A 14 -6.67 -25.86 33.89
C THR A 14 -7.45 -25.68 32.58
N ILE A 15 -7.45 -26.71 31.73
CA ILE A 15 -8.28 -26.80 30.53
C ILE A 15 -9.53 -27.64 30.83
N LYS A 16 -10.71 -27.05 30.62
CA LYS A 16 -11.99 -27.76 30.64
C LYS A 16 -12.34 -28.17 29.21
N ARG A 17 -12.53 -29.47 28.99
CA ARG A 17 -13.05 -29.99 27.72
C ARG A 17 -14.56 -30.11 27.80
N THR A 18 -15.23 -29.69 26.74
CA THR A 18 -16.66 -29.90 26.51
C THR A 18 -16.84 -30.58 25.15
N ASP A 19 -18.08 -30.86 24.78
CA ASP A 19 -18.48 -31.31 23.45
C ASP A 19 -18.10 -30.29 22.35
N THR A 20 -18.13 -29.00 22.67
CA THR A 20 -17.87 -27.91 21.71
C THR A 20 -16.40 -27.50 21.60
N GLY A 21 -15.51 -27.99 22.48
CA GLY A 21 -14.08 -27.72 22.40
C GLY A 21 -13.35 -27.60 23.74
N MET A 22 -12.21 -26.91 23.74
CA MET A 22 -11.35 -26.72 24.91
C MET A 22 -11.42 -25.30 25.44
N PHE A 23 -11.54 -25.14 26.75
CA PHE A 23 -11.78 -23.85 27.39
C PHE A 23 -10.81 -23.62 28.54
N ILE A 24 -10.12 -22.48 28.53
CA ILE A 24 -9.12 -22.11 29.53
C ILE A 24 -9.44 -20.70 30.09
N SER A 25 -9.09 -20.43 31.34
CA SER A 25 -9.29 -19.11 31.93
C SER A 25 -8.34 -18.07 31.32
N LEU A 26 -8.77 -16.81 31.28
CA LEU A 26 -8.04 -15.72 30.63
C LEU A 26 -6.64 -15.48 31.22
N ASP A 27 -6.47 -15.66 32.53
CA ASP A 27 -5.20 -15.49 33.26
C ASP A 27 -4.13 -16.51 32.84
N GLN A 28 -4.55 -17.65 32.27
CA GLN A 28 -3.67 -18.70 31.76
C GLN A 28 -3.32 -18.52 30.27
N ILE A 29 -3.80 -17.44 29.63
CA ILE A 29 -3.56 -17.14 28.21
C ILE A 29 -2.57 -15.98 28.12
N HIS A 30 -1.35 -16.31 27.73
CA HIS A 30 -0.23 -15.38 27.69
C HIS A 30 0.13 -14.99 26.25
N VAL A 31 0.62 -13.76 26.08
CA VAL A 31 1.10 -13.25 24.80
C VAL A 31 2.62 -13.19 24.85
N ARG A 32 3.29 -13.82 23.89
CA ARG A 32 4.75 -13.75 23.79
C ARG A 32 5.14 -12.39 23.25
N GLU A 33 5.98 -11.68 23.99
CA GLU A 33 6.48 -10.36 23.58
C GLU A 33 7.20 -10.45 22.23
N GLY A 34 6.96 -9.46 21.36
CA GLY A 34 7.55 -9.37 20.02
C GLY A 34 7.04 -10.40 19.00
N PHE A 35 6.20 -11.37 19.38
CA PHE A 35 5.71 -12.39 18.46
C PHE A 35 4.72 -11.82 17.43
N ASN A 36 3.67 -11.13 17.88
CA ASN A 36 2.72 -10.47 16.99
C ASN A 36 3.32 -9.18 16.41
N LYS A 37 3.42 -9.09 15.08
CA LYS A 37 4.03 -7.94 14.39
C LYS A 37 3.09 -6.75 14.19
N ARG A 38 1.81 -6.88 14.56
CA ARG A 38 0.83 -5.80 14.40
C ARG A 38 1.17 -4.61 15.29
N GLU A 39 1.19 -3.42 14.69
CA GLU A 39 1.44 -2.17 15.38
C GLU A 39 0.19 -1.68 16.13
N ASP A 40 0.40 -0.89 17.18
CA ASP A 40 -0.68 -0.19 17.89
C ASP A 40 -0.98 1.16 17.22
N ASP A 41 -1.56 1.08 16.02
CA ASP A 41 -2.01 2.22 15.23
C ASP A 41 -3.52 2.51 15.41
N GLU A 42 -3.97 3.68 14.94
CA GLU A 42 -5.38 4.08 15.03
C GLU A 42 -6.32 3.05 14.40
N ARG A 43 -5.90 2.47 13.27
CA ARG A 43 -6.61 1.40 12.56
C ARG A 43 -6.82 0.16 13.45
N THR A 44 -5.77 -0.27 14.16
CA THR A 44 -5.83 -1.42 15.05
C THR A 44 -6.67 -1.12 16.29
N ARG A 45 -6.56 0.09 16.85
CA ARG A 45 -7.37 0.53 18.00
C ARG A 45 -8.85 0.58 17.67
N GLN A 46 -9.22 1.22 16.56
CA GLN A 46 -10.61 1.28 16.09
C GLN A 46 -11.19 -0.12 15.88
N ALA A 47 -10.43 -1.00 15.23
CA ALA A 47 -10.89 -2.38 15.03
C ALA A 47 -11.04 -3.13 16.36
N ASP A 48 -10.14 -2.91 17.32
CA ASP A 48 -10.24 -3.49 18.67
C ASP A 48 -11.42 -2.91 19.46
N ASP A 49 -11.79 -1.65 19.27
CA ASP A 49 -12.99 -1.04 19.87
C ASP A 49 -14.27 -1.66 19.32
N ASP A 50 -14.35 -1.86 18.01
CA ASP A 50 -15.48 -2.54 17.38
C ASP A 50 -15.63 -3.98 17.91
N LEU A 51 -14.50 -4.70 18.03
CA LEU A 51 -14.47 -6.05 18.57
C LEU A 51 -14.83 -6.10 20.06
N PHE A 52 -14.34 -5.15 20.84
CA PHE A 52 -14.68 -4.99 22.25
C PHE A 52 -16.19 -4.77 22.43
N ASN A 53 -16.79 -3.85 21.67
CA ASN A 53 -18.23 -3.58 21.72
C ASN A 53 -19.05 -4.81 21.31
N TYR A 54 -18.64 -5.51 20.26
CA TYR A 54 -19.27 -6.76 19.83
C TYR A 54 -19.22 -7.83 20.93
N LEU A 55 -18.05 -8.02 21.57
CA LEU A 55 -17.91 -8.96 22.68
C LEU A 55 -18.73 -8.53 23.89
N MET A 56 -18.76 -7.25 24.26
CA MET A 56 -19.57 -6.71 25.35
C MET A 56 -21.06 -7.01 25.16
N ASN A 57 -21.56 -6.90 23.92
CA ASN A 57 -22.95 -7.20 23.54
C ASN A 57 -23.28 -8.71 23.46
N GLY A 58 -22.34 -9.59 23.80
CA GLY A 58 -22.56 -11.05 23.79
C GLY A 58 -22.26 -11.70 22.44
N GLY A 59 -21.58 -11.00 21.53
CA GLY A 59 -21.10 -11.55 20.28
C GLY A 59 -20.15 -12.73 20.49
N SER A 60 -20.27 -13.74 19.63
CA SER A 60 -19.39 -14.91 19.63
C SER A 60 -18.28 -14.76 18.59
N VAL A 61 -17.08 -15.24 18.94
CA VAL A 61 -15.89 -15.20 18.08
C VAL A 61 -15.27 -16.60 17.98
N PRO A 62 -14.45 -16.88 16.95
CA PRO A 62 -13.76 -18.16 16.83
C PRO A 62 -12.87 -18.47 18.05
N PRO A 63 -12.39 -19.72 18.22
CA PRO A 63 -11.40 -20.06 19.26
C PRO A 63 -10.05 -19.42 19.00
N LEU A 64 -9.27 -19.18 20.06
CA LEU A 64 -7.87 -18.76 19.93
C LEU A 64 -6.98 -19.96 19.59
N GLU A 65 -6.09 -19.85 18.60
CA GLU A 65 -5.06 -20.86 18.39
C GLU A 65 -3.89 -20.64 19.35
N VAL A 66 -3.48 -21.69 20.06
CA VAL A 66 -2.49 -21.59 21.13
C VAL A 66 -1.51 -22.76 21.14
N ILE A 67 -0.37 -22.59 21.81
CA ILE A 67 0.58 -23.66 22.16
C ILE A 67 0.74 -23.75 23.68
N ALA A 68 1.13 -24.91 24.20
CA ALA A 68 1.47 -25.04 25.61
C ALA A 68 2.67 -24.13 25.96
N ARG A 69 2.60 -23.49 27.13
CA ARG A 69 3.67 -22.66 27.68
C ARG A 69 4.39 -23.42 28.78
N ASP A 70 5.71 -23.47 28.74
CA ASP A 70 6.52 -24.28 29.67
C ASP A 70 6.32 -23.89 31.14
N GLU A 71 6.14 -22.60 31.43
CA GLU A 71 5.91 -22.11 32.80
C GLU A 71 4.46 -22.29 33.29
N GLY A 72 3.59 -22.91 32.48
CA GLY A 72 2.16 -23.04 32.76
C GLY A 72 1.29 -22.16 31.86
N GLY A 73 0.06 -22.62 31.62
CA GLY A 73 -0.88 -21.98 30.70
C GLY A 73 -0.50 -22.18 29.22
N VAL A 74 -0.88 -21.22 28.38
CA VAL A 74 -0.70 -21.27 26.93
C VAL A 74 -0.17 -19.95 26.35
N TRP A 75 0.58 -20.05 25.24
CA TRP A 75 0.94 -18.91 24.40
C TRP A 75 -0.05 -18.75 23.26
N VAL A 76 -0.50 -17.52 23.01
CA VAL A 76 -1.32 -17.17 21.84
C VAL A 76 -0.48 -17.27 20.56
N VAL A 77 -0.98 -18.04 19.58
CA VAL A 77 -0.47 -18.06 18.20
C VAL A 77 -1.33 -17.16 17.32
N GLU A 78 -2.65 -17.31 17.42
CA GLU A 78 -3.62 -16.54 16.64
C GLU A 78 -4.74 -16.03 17.58
N GLY A 79 -5.34 -14.89 17.24
CA GLY A 79 -6.40 -14.28 18.04
C GLY A 79 -5.91 -13.29 19.09
N HIS A 80 -4.73 -12.68 18.89
CA HIS A 80 -4.16 -11.65 19.77
C HIS A 80 -5.14 -10.50 20.08
N ARG A 81 -5.86 -10.00 19.05
CA ARG A 81 -6.89 -8.97 19.20
C ARG A 81 -8.04 -9.44 20.08
N ARG A 82 -8.54 -10.66 19.85
CA ARG A 82 -9.60 -11.29 20.65
C ARG A 82 -9.18 -11.45 22.11
N ARG A 83 -7.97 -11.96 22.38
CA ARG A 83 -7.43 -12.06 23.75
C ARG A 83 -7.39 -10.68 24.44
N ARG A 84 -6.88 -9.65 23.76
CA ARG A 84 -6.88 -8.27 24.31
C ARG A 84 -8.29 -7.76 24.60
N CYS A 85 -9.24 -7.97 23.70
CA CYS A 85 -10.61 -7.52 23.89
C CYS A 85 -11.33 -8.29 25.02
N TYR A 86 -11.03 -9.58 25.20
CA TYR A 86 -11.50 -10.32 26.38
C TYR A 86 -10.96 -9.73 27.69
N ALA A 87 -9.68 -9.34 27.73
CA ALA A 87 -9.12 -8.64 28.88
C ALA A 87 -9.83 -7.30 29.15
N ARG A 88 -10.05 -6.49 28.12
CA ARG A 88 -10.83 -5.25 28.24
C ARG A 88 -12.26 -5.49 28.72
N CYS A 89 -12.92 -6.56 28.27
CA CYS A 89 -14.26 -6.93 28.74
C CYS A 89 -14.25 -7.28 30.24
N ALA A 90 -13.27 -8.06 30.69
CA ALA A 90 -13.10 -8.42 32.09
C ALA A 90 -12.84 -7.18 32.96
N GLU A 91 -11.97 -6.27 32.50
CA GLU A 91 -11.70 -4.98 33.15
C GLU A 91 -12.96 -4.09 33.22
N ALA A 92 -13.84 -4.14 32.21
CA ALA A 92 -15.12 -3.46 32.19
C ALA A 92 -16.21 -4.14 33.05
N GLY A 93 -15.87 -5.20 33.79
CA GLY A 93 -16.78 -5.88 34.71
C GLY A 93 -17.67 -6.95 34.06
N LYS A 94 -17.47 -7.28 32.78
CA LYS A 94 -18.15 -8.42 32.15
C LYS A 94 -17.51 -9.72 32.64
N PRO A 95 -18.28 -10.71 33.13
CA PRO A 95 -17.72 -12.00 33.50
C PRO A 95 -17.17 -12.71 32.26
N VAL A 96 -15.84 -12.89 32.21
CA VAL A 96 -15.13 -13.65 31.18
C VAL A 96 -14.61 -14.92 31.82
N ASP A 97 -15.43 -15.97 31.85
CA ASP A 97 -15.13 -17.20 32.60
C ASP A 97 -14.00 -18.02 31.97
N ARG A 98 -14.27 -18.64 30.82
CA ARG A 98 -13.30 -19.45 30.08
C ARG A 98 -13.42 -19.17 28.59
N ILE A 99 -12.28 -18.99 27.96
CA ILE A 99 -12.16 -18.66 26.55
C ILE A 99 -11.92 -19.94 25.76
N HIS A 100 -12.64 -20.07 24.64
CA HIS A 100 -12.49 -21.18 23.71
C HIS A 100 -11.11 -21.11 23.05
N ILE A 101 -10.34 -22.19 23.15
CA ILE A 101 -9.02 -22.37 22.56
C ILE A 101 -8.95 -23.63 21.70
N MET A 102 -8.03 -23.64 20.74
CA MET A 102 -7.65 -24.82 19.97
C MET A 102 -6.12 -24.91 19.86
N PRO A 103 -5.55 -26.12 19.79
CA PRO A 103 -4.10 -26.27 19.71
C PRO A 103 -3.66 -25.91 18.29
N PHE A 104 -2.61 -25.10 18.20
CA PHE A 104 -1.91 -24.91 16.93
C PHE A 104 -1.14 -26.20 16.59
N ASN A 105 -1.34 -26.70 15.37
CA ASN A 105 -0.64 -27.88 14.86
C ASN A 105 0.37 -27.43 13.79
N GLY A 106 1.63 -27.35 14.19
CA GLY A 106 2.73 -26.97 13.31
C GLY A 106 4.00 -26.69 14.09
N ASN A 107 5.10 -26.51 13.35
CA ASN A 107 6.38 -26.12 13.95
C ASN A 107 6.45 -24.61 14.22
N ASP A 108 7.58 -24.15 14.74
CA ASP A 108 7.88 -22.76 15.04
C ASP A 108 7.89 -21.85 13.79
N VAL A 109 8.42 -22.31 12.67
CA VAL A 109 8.38 -21.59 11.38
C VAL A 109 6.94 -21.36 10.91
N GLN A 110 6.13 -22.43 10.91
CA GLN A 110 4.72 -22.38 10.52
C GLN A 110 3.91 -21.49 11.46
N ARG A 111 4.27 -21.48 12.75
CA ARG A 111 3.66 -20.61 13.75
C ARG A 111 3.90 -19.14 13.44
N LEU A 112 5.12 -18.75 13.04
CA LEU A 112 5.40 -17.37 12.63
C LEU A 112 4.67 -17.03 11.32
N ALA A 113 4.67 -17.93 10.34
CA ALA A 113 3.91 -17.77 9.09
C ALA A 113 2.39 -17.65 9.32
N ARG A 114 1.87 -18.22 10.42
CA ARG A 114 0.45 -18.12 10.80
C ARG A 114 0.00 -16.66 10.97
N ILE A 115 0.89 -15.75 11.37
CA ILE A 115 0.58 -14.32 11.50
C ILE A 115 0.12 -13.72 10.16
N MET A 116 0.74 -14.15 9.05
CA MET A 116 0.39 -13.67 7.71
C MET A 116 -0.84 -14.35 7.12
N THR A 117 -1.12 -15.60 7.49
CA THR A 117 -2.22 -16.40 6.89
C THR A 117 -3.54 -16.32 7.64
N SER A 118 -3.58 -15.65 8.80
CA SER A 118 -4.76 -15.54 9.67
C SER A 118 -5.29 -14.12 9.87
N ASN A 119 -4.92 -13.18 9.01
CA ASN A 119 -5.20 -11.74 9.19
C ASN A 119 -6.43 -11.20 8.42
N ASN A 120 -7.34 -12.06 7.95
CA ASN A 120 -8.43 -11.68 7.04
C ASN A 120 -9.38 -10.59 7.58
N GLN A 121 -9.61 -10.53 8.90
CA GLN A 121 -10.49 -9.53 9.52
C GLN A 121 -9.89 -8.13 9.56
N LEU A 122 -8.55 -8.05 9.67
CA LEU A 122 -7.81 -6.79 9.65
C LEU A 122 -6.45 -7.09 9.00
N PRO A 123 -6.32 -6.83 7.69
CA PRO A 123 -5.10 -7.10 6.95
C PRO A 123 -3.89 -6.46 7.64
N LEU A 124 -2.76 -7.17 7.60
CA LEU A 124 -1.50 -6.59 8.06
C LEU A 124 -1.08 -5.45 7.13
N SER A 125 -0.51 -4.39 7.68
CA SER A 125 0.14 -3.36 6.88
C SER A 125 1.34 -3.95 6.12
N ASP A 126 1.81 -3.26 5.09
CA ASP A 126 2.97 -3.73 4.33
C ASP A 126 4.23 -3.83 5.19
N MET A 127 4.40 -2.92 6.15
CA MET A 127 5.50 -2.97 7.13
C MET A 127 5.36 -4.15 8.10
N GLU A 128 4.15 -4.43 8.57
CA GLU A 128 3.88 -5.59 9.43
C GLU A 128 4.15 -6.91 8.69
N GLN A 129 3.79 -6.99 7.40
CA GLN A 129 4.11 -8.14 6.54
C GLN A 129 5.62 -8.27 6.31
N ALA A 130 6.31 -7.16 6.03
CA ALA A 130 7.76 -7.11 5.83
C ALA A 130 8.50 -7.61 7.09
N ALA A 131 8.06 -7.23 8.29
CA ALA A 131 8.63 -7.70 9.55
C ALA A 131 8.50 -9.22 9.76
N VAL A 132 7.35 -9.82 9.39
CA VAL A 132 7.19 -11.28 9.46
C VAL A 132 8.12 -11.99 8.48
N ILE A 133 8.18 -11.51 7.23
CA ILE A 133 9.05 -12.08 6.19
C ILE A 133 10.53 -11.98 6.59
N GLN A 134 10.94 -10.84 7.14
CA GLN A 134 12.30 -10.64 7.62
C GLN A 134 12.68 -11.62 8.71
N GLU A 135 11.80 -11.85 9.68
CA GLU A 135 12.07 -12.83 10.75
C GLU A 135 12.09 -14.27 10.23
N LEU A 136 11.18 -14.64 9.32
CA LEU A 136 11.23 -15.95 8.65
C LEU A 136 12.56 -16.17 7.91
N HIS A 137 13.05 -15.13 7.22
CA HIS A 137 14.32 -15.18 6.52
C HIS A 137 15.51 -15.26 7.49
N ASN A 138 15.59 -14.35 8.47
CA ASN A 138 16.79 -14.18 9.29
C ASN A 138 16.88 -15.14 10.47
N ALA A 139 15.76 -15.47 11.13
CA ALA A 139 15.77 -16.31 12.32
C ALA A 139 15.66 -17.81 11.98
N PHE A 140 15.04 -18.13 10.84
CA PHE A 140 14.77 -19.52 10.43
C PHE A 140 15.45 -19.93 9.12
N ASN A 141 16.31 -19.06 8.56
CA ASN A 141 17.03 -19.27 7.30
C ASN A 141 16.15 -19.75 6.14
N GLN A 142 14.89 -19.31 6.10
CA GLN A 142 13.97 -19.68 5.02
C GLN A 142 14.29 -18.87 3.76
N THR A 143 14.35 -19.56 2.62
CA THR A 143 14.49 -18.91 1.32
C THR A 143 13.18 -18.19 0.92
N THR A 144 13.26 -17.21 0.01
CA THR A 144 12.07 -16.48 -0.48
C THR A 144 11.03 -17.42 -1.11
N SER A 145 11.46 -18.50 -1.75
CA SER A 145 10.59 -19.54 -2.34
C SER A 145 9.86 -20.38 -1.28
N GLU A 146 10.55 -20.74 -0.19
CA GLU A 146 9.93 -21.46 0.93
C GLU A 146 8.95 -20.56 1.69
N ILE A 147 9.33 -19.32 1.96
CA ILE A 147 8.46 -18.31 2.58
C ILE A 147 7.20 -18.12 1.73
N ALA A 148 7.35 -17.95 0.42
CA ALA A 148 6.22 -17.77 -0.51
C ALA A 148 5.17 -18.90 -0.40
N LYS A 149 5.62 -20.16 -0.29
CA LYS A 149 4.76 -21.32 -0.05
C LYS A 149 4.12 -21.28 1.33
N LEU A 150 4.88 -20.94 2.37
CA LEU A 150 4.39 -20.88 3.76
C LEU A 150 3.31 -19.81 3.96
N VAL A 151 3.44 -18.65 3.31
CA VAL A 151 2.54 -17.50 3.49
C VAL A 151 1.52 -17.33 2.37
N ASN A 152 1.49 -18.26 1.39
CA ASN A 152 0.61 -18.24 0.23
C ASN A 152 0.68 -16.94 -0.60
N LYS A 153 1.90 -16.48 -0.92
CA LYS A 153 2.16 -15.32 -1.79
C LYS A 153 3.10 -15.69 -2.93
N SER A 154 3.18 -14.84 -3.96
CA SER A 154 4.18 -15.03 -5.02
C SER A 154 5.59 -14.74 -4.49
N VAL A 155 6.59 -15.42 -5.05
CA VAL A 155 8.01 -15.20 -4.72
C VAL A 155 8.39 -13.73 -4.89
N ALA A 156 7.96 -13.10 -6.01
CA ALA A 156 8.20 -11.68 -6.27
C ALA A 156 7.62 -10.76 -5.18
N THR A 157 6.48 -11.11 -4.56
CA THR A 157 5.93 -10.32 -3.46
C THR A 157 6.78 -10.46 -2.20
N VAL A 158 7.25 -11.69 -1.92
CA VAL A 158 8.12 -11.96 -0.77
C VAL A 158 9.46 -11.22 -0.91
N GLU A 159 10.06 -11.25 -2.10
CA GLU A 159 11.30 -10.52 -2.40
C GLU A 159 11.15 -9.01 -2.18
N LYS A 160 10.06 -8.41 -2.67
CA LYS A 160 9.77 -6.99 -2.45
C LYS A 160 9.64 -6.64 -0.97
N LEU A 161 8.88 -7.43 -0.22
CA LEU A 161 8.67 -7.20 1.21
C LEU A 161 9.95 -7.43 2.02
N LEU A 162 10.76 -8.43 1.65
CA LEU A 162 12.06 -8.66 2.27
C LEU A 162 13.01 -7.48 2.00
N LEU A 163 13.09 -7.00 0.76
CA LEU A 163 13.92 -5.85 0.42
C LEU A 163 13.44 -4.57 1.13
N LEU A 164 12.12 -4.36 1.24
CA LEU A 164 11.56 -3.26 2.02
C LEU A 164 11.96 -3.35 3.49
N SER A 165 11.97 -4.55 4.08
CA SER A 165 12.33 -4.75 5.50
C SER A 165 13.78 -4.36 5.82
N THR A 166 14.66 -4.41 4.83
CA THR A 166 16.09 -4.05 4.96
C THR A 166 16.43 -2.69 4.33
N ALA A 167 15.44 -1.98 3.78
CA ALA A 167 15.64 -0.64 3.23
C ALA A 167 15.95 0.39 4.33
N ASN A 168 16.48 1.55 3.94
CA ASN A 168 16.76 2.63 4.88
C ASN A 168 15.51 3.11 5.63
N HIS A 169 15.73 3.60 6.84
CA HIS A 169 14.64 3.97 7.75
C HIS A 169 13.70 5.02 7.16
N ASP A 170 14.24 6.01 6.45
CA ASP A 170 13.45 7.03 5.75
C ASP A 170 12.50 6.41 4.70
N VAL A 171 12.98 5.47 3.89
CA VAL A 171 12.15 4.70 2.94
C VAL A 171 11.04 3.93 3.66
N GLN A 172 11.39 3.25 4.75
CA GLN A 172 10.41 2.50 5.55
C GLN A 172 9.33 3.42 6.14
N GLN A 173 9.71 4.62 6.62
CA GLN A 173 8.74 5.60 7.14
C GLN A 173 7.79 6.13 6.05
N GLU A 174 8.28 6.33 4.83
CA GLU A 174 7.44 6.77 3.71
C GLU A 174 6.40 5.73 3.30
N VAL A 175 6.74 4.44 3.37
CA VAL A 175 5.77 3.35 3.16
C VAL A 175 4.83 3.22 4.36
N LYS A 176 5.36 3.28 5.58
CA LYS A 176 4.59 3.18 6.83
C LYS A 176 3.50 4.26 6.94
N SER A 177 3.83 5.50 6.58
CA SER A 177 2.88 6.62 6.57
C SER A 177 1.81 6.52 5.46
N GLY A 178 1.97 5.57 4.53
CA GLY A 178 1.10 5.40 3.36
C GLY A 178 1.35 6.42 2.25
N ALA A 179 2.36 7.30 2.39
CA ALA A 179 2.73 8.30 1.39
C ALA A 179 3.31 7.66 0.12
N VAL A 180 3.95 6.50 0.24
CA VAL A 180 4.57 5.78 -0.88
C VAL A 180 4.10 4.33 -0.93
N SER A 181 3.81 3.80 -2.13
CA SER A 181 3.51 2.37 -2.32
C SER A 181 4.77 1.51 -2.23
N VAL A 182 4.65 0.26 -1.74
CA VAL A 182 5.75 -0.71 -1.66
C VAL A 182 6.50 -0.86 -2.99
N ASP A 183 5.77 -0.99 -4.10
CA ASP A 183 6.38 -1.17 -5.42
C ASP A 183 7.34 -0.02 -5.77
N VAL A 184 6.90 1.22 -5.56
CA VAL A 184 7.73 2.41 -5.81
C VAL A 184 8.92 2.45 -4.86
N ALA A 185 8.70 2.20 -3.57
CA ALA A 185 9.78 2.22 -2.59
C ALA A 185 10.87 1.19 -2.94
N VAL A 186 10.47 -0.03 -3.30
CA VAL A 186 11.37 -1.09 -3.73
C VAL A 186 12.09 -0.72 -5.03
N ASP A 187 11.37 -0.24 -6.04
CA ASP A 187 11.97 0.18 -7.31
C ASP A 187 13.07 1.25 -7.07
N ARG A 188 12.82 2.22 -6.17
CA ARG A 188 13.81 3.25 -5.81
C ARG A 188 14.99 2.72 -5.01
N VAL A 189 14.78 1.76 -4.12
CA VAL A 189 15.88 1.11 -3.39
C VAL A 189 16.78 0.33 -4.35
N ILE A 190 16.20 -0.38 -5.33
CA ILE A 190 16.97 -1.10 -6.35
C ILE A 190 17.78 -0.15 -7.22
N GLU A 191 17.17 0.97 -7.66
CA GLU A 191 17.79 1.89 -8.61
C GLU A 191 18.81 2.85 -7.95
N TYR A 192 18.55 3.31 -6.73
CA TYR A 192 19.31 4.40 -6.08
C TYR A 192 19.98 4.01 -4.75
N GLY A 193 19.73 2.81 -4.23
CA GLY A 193 20.28 2.33 -2.96
C GLY A 193 20.07 3.33 -1.82
N GLU A 194 21.18 3.77 -1.21
CA GLU A 194 21.20 4.73 -0.10
C GLU A 194 20.50 6.08 -0.40
N GLN A 195 20.43 6.50 -1.67
CA GLN A 195 19.78 7.76 -2.04
C GLN A 195 18.26 7.63 -2.24
N ALA A 196 17.71 6.42 -2.13
CA ALA A 196 16.29 6.15 -2.40
C ALA A 196 15.35 7.08 -1.61
N GLY A 197 15.62 7.33 -0.33
CA GLY A 197 14.79 8.21 0.49
C GLY A 197 14.71 9.66 -0.03
N LYS A 198 15.81 10.21 -0.56
CA LYS A 198 15.81 11.54 -1.20
C LYS A 198 15.00 11.53 -2.49
N VAL A 199 15.13 10.48 -3.28
CA VAL A 199 14.36 10.30 -4.51
C VAL A 199 12.86 10.20 -4.21
N LEU A 200 12.48 9.53 -3.12
CA LEU A 200 11.08 9.46 -2.69
C LEU A 200 10.51 10.83 -2.31
N GLN A 201 11.30 11.76 -1.76
CA GLN A 201 10.82 13.12 -1.52
C GLN A 201 10.52 13.87 -2.82
N HIS A 202 11.36 13.70 -3.83
CA HIS A 202 11.09 14.22 -5.18
C HIS A 202 9.81 13.59 -5.74
N ASP A 203 9.68 12.27 -5.67
CA ASP A 203 8.50 11.55 -6.16
C ASP A 203 7.20 11.97 -5.44
N LYS A 204 7.28 12.31 -4.15
CA LYS A 204 6.17 12.89 -3.38
C LYS A 204 5.79 14.27 -3.88
N ALA A 205 6.77 15.13 -4.16
CA ALA A 205 6.51 16.44 -4.75
C ALA A 205 5.83 16.30 -6.11
N VAL A 206 6.27 15.35 -6.95
CA VAL A 206 5.65 15.04 -8.25
C VAL A 206 4.20 14.58 -8.08
N ALA A 207 3.94 13.64 -7.16
CA ALA A 207 2.58 13.18 -6.88
C ALA A 207 1.67 14.31 -6.39
N ALA A 208 2.20 15.18 -5.51
CA ALA A 208 1.48 16.35 -5.01
C ALA A 208 1.17 17.37 -6.14
N ALA A 209 2.12 17.63 -7.04
CA ALA A 209 1.92 18.48 -8.21
C ALA A 209 0.83 17.92 -9.16
N GLN A 210 0.69 16.59 -9.18
CA GLN A 210 -0.39 15.89 -9.88
C GLN A 210 -1.69 15.80 -9.08
N GLY A 211 -1.75 16.33 -7.85
CA GLY A 211 -2.93 16.32 -6.98
C GLY A 211 -3.25 14.97 -6.33
N LYS A 212 -2.24 14.08 -6.23
CA LYS A 212 -2.30 12.76 -5.60
C LYS A 212 -1.69 12.80 -4.20
N THR A 213 -2.27 12.03 -3.28
CA THR A 213 -1.81 11.94 -1.88
C THR A 213 -0.82 10.79 -1.64
N LYS A 214 -0.77 9.81 -2.55
CA LYS A 214 0.10 8.65 -2.47
C LYS A 214 0.92 8.53 -3.75
N VAL A 215 2.22 8.32 -3.60
CA VAL A 215 3.13 7.98 -4.69
C VAL A 215 2.88 6.53 -5.08
N THR A 216 2.48 6.35 -6.33
CA THR A 216 2.30 5.07 -7.00
C THR A 216 3.11 5.05 -8.28
N ARG A 217 3.30 3.87 -8.89
CA ARG A 217 4.01 3.75 -10.17
C ARG A 217 3.46 4.69 -11.25
N SER A 218 2.14 4.86 -11.32
CA SER A 218 1.48 5.78 -12.27
C SER A 218 1.72 7.26 -11.99
N SER A 219 2.35 7.62 -10.87
CA SER A 219 2.71 9.00 -10.52
C SER A 219 4.10 9.38 -11.01
N ILE A 220 5.02 8.41 -11.05
CA ILE A 220 6.44 8.64 -11.35
C ILE A 220 6.87 8.10 -12.72
N ALA A 221 6.20 7.04 -13.18
CA ALA A 221 6.44 6.39 -14.46
C ALA A 221 5.07 6.05 -15.07
N PRO A 222 4.27 7.05 -15.45
CA PRO A 222 3.00 6.79 -16.13
C PRO A 222 3.27 6.02 -17.42
N GLU A 223 2.46 5.03 -17.72
CA GLU A 223 2.54 4.21 -18.92
C GLU A 223 1.16 4.07 -19.54
N LEU A 224 1.10 3.86 -20.85
CA LEU A 224 -0.17 3.59 -21.52
C LEU A 224 -0.70 2.25 -21.00
N SER A 225 -1.96 2.22 -20.58
CA SER A 225 -2.54 0.98 -20.04
C SER A 225 -2.48 -0.14 -21.07
N VAL A 226 -2.25 -1.39 -20.62
CA VAL A 226 -2.25 -2.58 -21.50
C VAL A 226 -3.56 -2.70 -22.29
N LYS A 227 -4.68 -2.27 -21.68
CA LYS A 227 -5.99 -2.21 -22.33
C LYS A 227 -5.99 -1.25 -23.51
N ASN A 228 -5.52 -0.01 -23.32
CA ASN A 228 -5.50 0.99 -24.38
C ASN A 228 -4.45 0.67 -25.45
N ALA A 229 -3.28 0.15 -25.07
CA ALA A 229 -2.28 -0.33 -26.02
C ALA A 229 -2.85 -1.45 -26.92
N ARG A 230 -3.54 -2.43 -26.33
CA ARG A 230 -4.21 -3.50 -27.09
C ARG A 230 -5.32 -2.94 -27.98
N ARG A 231 -6.15 -2.05 -27.43
CA ARG A 231 -7.24 -1.43 -28.17
C ARG A 231 -6.73 -0.64 -29.38
N PHE A 232 -5.62 0.06 -29.22
CA PHE A 232 -4.97 0.76 -30.33
C PHE A 232 -4.54 -0.22 -31.44
N VAL A 233 -3.94 -1.36 -31.09
CA VAL A 233 -3.58 -2.40 -32.06
C VAL A 233 -4.82 -2.97 -32.77
N GLU A 234 -5.91 -3.21 -32.05
CA GLU A 234 -7.19 -3.65 -32.63
C GLU A 234 -7.74 -2.62 -33.64
N LEU A 235 -7.67 -1.32 -33.31
CA LEU A 235 -8.09 -0.25 -34.21
C LEU A 235 -7.20 -0.19 -35.45
N MET A 236 -5.87 -0.30 -35.30
CA MET A 236 -4.94 -0.31 -36.43
C MET A 236 -5.18 -1.52 -37.36
N ALA A 237 -5.59 -2.67 -36.82
CA ALA A 237 -5.93 -3.85 -37.62
C ALA A 237 -7.21 -3.67 -38.46
N GLN A 238 -8.06 -2.69 -38.13
CA GLN A 238 -9.25 -2.32 -38.89
C GLN A 238 -8.98 -1.22 -39.92
N ALA A 239 -7.78 -0.64 -39.92
CA ALA A 239 -7.40 0.41 -40.85
C ALA A 239 -7.22 -0.15 -42.27
N THR A 240 -7.58 0.64 -43.27
CA THR A 240 -7.17 0.37 -44.65
C THR A 240 -5.71 0.80 -44.80
N ILE A 241 -4.87 -0.09 -45.34
CA ILE A 241 -3.44 0.19 -45.56
C ILE A 241 -3.22 0.32 -47.06
N THR A 242 -2.73 1.47 -47.51
CA THR A 242 -2.37 1.68 -48.92
C THR A 242 -1.06 0.97 -49.27
N ASP A 243 -0.74 0.83 -50.55
CA ASP A 243 0.52 0.21 -50.99
C ASP A 243 1.77 1.00 -50.52
N GLU A 244 1.62 2.28 -50.20
CA GLU A 244 2.65 3.13 -49.59
C GLU A 244 2.74 2.97 -48.05
N GLY A 245 1.91 2.10 -47.46
CA GLY A 245 1.90 1.83 -46.01
C GLY A 245 1.12 2.85 -45.18
N VAL A 246 0.22 3.63 -45.78
CA VAL A 246 -0.59 4.63 -45.06
C VAL A 246 -1.80 3.96 -44.41
N PHE A 247 -1.87 4.00 -43.08
CA PHE A 247 -3.02 3.53 -42.31
C PHE A 247 -4.14 4.58 -42.34
N THR A 248 -5.33 4.18 -42.79
CA THR A 248 -6.51 5.05 -42.85
C THR A 248 -7.62 4.50 -41.95
N LEU A 249 -8.06 5.33 -41.01
CA LEU A 249 -9.22 5.10 -40.14
C LEU A 249 -10.19 6.27 -40.28
N GLU A 250 -11.48 5.99 -40.15
CA GLU A 250 -12.54 6.99 -40.25
C GLU A 250 -13.52 6.90 -39.08
N GLY A 251 -14.31 7.97 -38.92
CA GLY A 251 -15.40 8.04 -37.96
C GLY A 251 -14.95 7.77 -36.52
N THR A 252 -15.69 6.89 -35.83
CA THR A 252 -15.47 6.59 -34.42
C THR A 252 -14.15 5.88 -34.14
N ALA A 253 -13.67 5.05 -35.07
CA ALA A 253 -12.41 4.34 -34.92
C ALA A 253 -11.21 5.30 -34.94
N LEU A 254 -11.24 6.30 -35.82
CA LEU A 254 -10.24 7.38 -35.84
C LEU A 254 -10.26 8.20 -34.55
N ALA A 255 -11.45 8.61 -34.10
CA ALA A 255 -11.59 9.40 -32.89
C ALA A 255 -11.04 8.66 -31.64
N GLU A 256 -11.31 7.35 -31.53
CA GLU A 256 -10.78 6.52 -30.45
C GLU A 256 -9.26 6.36 -30.54
N ALA A 257 -8.72 6.11 -31.73
CA ALA A 257 -7.28 5.99 -31.96
C ALA A 257 -6.54 7.29 -31.60
N LEU A 258 -7.07 8.44 -32.01
CA LEU A 258 -6.52 9.76 -31.67
C LEU A 258 -6.56 10.02 -30.16
N SER A 259 -7.64 9.63 -29.47
CA SER A 259 -7.71 9.76 -28.01
C SER A 259 -6.63 8.94 -27.30
N ILE A 260 -6.31 7.73 -27.79
CA ILE A 260 -5.25 6.90 -27.21
C ILE A 260 -3.86 7.49 -27.50
N ILE A 261 -3.66 8.02 -28.72
CA ILE A 261 -2.42 8.72 -29.09
C ILE A 261 -2.21 9.95 -28.19
N ASP A 262 -3.26 10.74 -27.96
CA ASP A 262 -3.18 11.93 -27.13
C ASP A 262 -2.90 11.59 -25.66
N GLU A 263 -3.43 10.47 -25.15
CA GLU A 263 -3.04 9.94 -23.84
C GLU A 263 -1.55 9.57 -23.81
N HIS A 264 -1.04 8.87 -24.83
CA HIS A 264 0.38 8.52 -24.92
C HIS A 264 1.30 9.75 -25.00
N LYS A 265 0.91 10.77 -25.78
CA LYS A 265 1.63 12.04 -25.84
C LYS A 265 1.67 12.73 -24.48
N ALA A 266 0.53 12.80 -23.77
CA ALA A 266 0.47 13.39 -22.44
C ALA A 266 1.35 12.63 -21.43
N ILE A 267 1.45 11.30 -21.55
CA ILE A 267 2.35 10.47 -20.74
C ILE A 267 3.82 10.82 -21.03
N ALA A 268 4.20 10.93 -22.30
CA ALA A 268 5.55 11.30 -22.69
C ALA A 268 5.94 12.70 -22.18
N GLU A 269 5.03 13.67 -22.32
CA GLU A 269 5.21 15.02 -21.77
C GLU A 269 5.36 15.01 -20.25
N ALA A 270 4.54 14.23 -19.52
CA ALA A 270 4.64 14.11 -18.07
C ALA A 270 5.96 13.50 -17.61
N ARG A 271 6.48 12.48 -18.31
CA ARG A 271 7.78 11.86 -18.02
C ARG A 271 8.92 12.86 -18.14
N GLU A 272 8.88 13.74 -19.14
CA GLU A 272 9.90 14.78 -19.31
C GLU A 272 9.75 15.92 -18.30
N LEU A 273 8.51 16.31 -17.99
CA LEU A 273 8.21 17.36 -17.02
C LEU A 273 8.70 17.03 -15.60
N TYR A 274 8.43 15.80 -15.15
CA TYR A 274 8.70 15.35 -13.77
C TYR A 274 9.97 14.51 -13.65
N ARG A 275 10.89 14.66 -14.60
CA ARG A 275 12.19 13.99 -14.56
C ARG A 275 12.96 14.44 -13.32
N LEU A 276 13.71 13.52 -12.70
CA LEU A 276 14.46 13.78 -11.46
C LEU A 276 15.40 14.99 -11.50
N SER A 277 15.90 15.36 -12.69
CA SER A 277 16.80 16.49 -12.90
C SER A 277 16.07 17.83 -13.06
N GLN A 278 14.76 17.83 -13.21
CA GLN A 278 13.94 19.02 -13.46
C GLN A 278 13.30 19.51 -12.15
N PRO A 279 13.13 20.83 -11.98
CA PRO A 279 12.38 21.35 -10.85
C PRO A 279 10.90 20.94 -10.93
N VAL A 280 10.36 20.47 -9.81
CA VAL A 280 8.94 20.09 -9.73
C VAL A 280 8.08 21.35 -9.62
N PRO A 281 7.10 21.56 -10.53
CA PRO A 281 6.18 22.68 -10.41
C PRO A 281 5.31 22.50 -9.15
N THR A 282 5.03 23.61 -8.48
CA THR A 282 4.11 23.65 -7.34
C THR A 282 2.86 24.44 -7.71
N THR A 283 1.77 24.16 -7.01
CA THR A 283 0.51 24.90 -7.22
C THR A 283 0.02 25.51 -5.93
N GLU A 284 -0.56 26.70 -6.04
CA GLU A 284 -1.16 27.42 -4.92
C GLU A 284 -2.55 27.90 -5.34
N ILE A 285 -3.54 27.69 -4.49
CA ILE A 285 -4.89 28.22 -4.72
C ILE A 285 -5.03 29.52 -3.93
N ARG A 286 -5.25 30.64 -4.63
CA ARG A 286 -5.57 31.93 -4.01
C ARG A 286 -6.92 32.40 -4.55
N GLY A 287 -7.92 32.50 -3.68
CA GLY A 287 -9.29 32.83 -4.08
C GLY A 287 -9.87 31.81 -5.07
N ARG A 288 -10.25 32.27 -6.27
CA ARG A 288 -10.80 31.43 -7.35
C ARG A 288 -9.78 31.07 -8.43
N SER A 289 -8.49 31.21 -8.15
CA SER A 289 -7.43 30.99 -9.14
C SER A 289 -6.40 29.98 -8.64
N LEU A 290 -6.02 29.09 -9.55
CA LEU A 290 -4.86 28.20 -9.44
C LEU A 290 -3.64 28.96 -9.98
N TYR A 291 -2.62 29.11 -9.15
CA TYR A 291 -1.31 29.64 -9.53
C TYR A 291 -0.34 28.48 -9.70
N VAL A 292 0.41 28.49 -10.80
CA VAL A 292 1.46 27.50 -11.06
C VAL A 292 2.81 28.17 -10.92
N MET A 293 3.64 27.59 -10.06
CA MET A 293 4.93 28.14 -9.67
C MET A 293 6.04 27.17 -10.08
N LEU A 294 7.14 27.70 -10.62
CA LEU A 294 8.35 26.95 -10.91
C LEU A 294 9.55 27.70 -10.31
N ASN A 295 10.36 27.04 -9.48
CA ASN A 295 11.47 27.68 -8.75
C ASN A 295 11.05 28.96 -8.00
N GLY A 296 9.85 28.96 -7.41
CA GLY A 296 9.31 30.11 -6.68
C GLY A 296 8.79 31.27 -7.54
N LYS A 297 8.84 31.16 -8.87
CA LYS A 297 8.28 32.16 -9.81
C LYS A 297 6.95 31.71 -10.36
N GLU A 298 5.98 32.61 -10.45
CA GLU A 298 4.72 32.36 -11.14
C GLU A 298 4.98 32.20 -12.63
N ILE A 299 4.57 31.06 -13.19
CA ILE A 299 4.69 30.75 -14.62
C ILE A 299 3.34 30.71 -15.33
N GLY A 300 2.25 30.75 -14.57
CA GLY A 300 0.90 30.78 -15.13
C GLY A 300 -0.19 30.72 -14.07
N ARG A 301 -1.41 31.06 -14.50
CA ARG A 301 -2.60 31.03 -13.65
C ARG A 301 -3.83 30.58 -14.43
N ALA A 302 -4.72 29.85 -13.78
CA ALA A 302 -5.98 29.39 -14.36
C ALA A 302 -7.14 29.59 -13.37
N SER A 303 -8.33 29.88 -13.86
CA SER A 303 -9.52 30.07 -13.00
C SER A 303 -10.10 28.72 -12.60
N LEU A 304 -10.39 28.53 -11.30
CA LEU A 304 -11.06 27.33 -10.80
C LEU A 304 -12.47 27.24 -11.38
N TYR A 305 -12.84 26.05 -11.83
CA TYR A 305 -14.19 25.77 -12.34
C TYR A 305 -15.01 24.95 -11.33
N ARG A 306 -14.82 23.62 -11.30
CA ARG A 306 -15.52 22.70 -10.38
C ARG A 306 -14.61 21.57 -9.91
N GLY A 307 -14.60 21.30 -8.61
CA GLY A 307 -13.73 20.27 -8.04
C GLY A 307 -12.26 20.49 -8.39
N LYS A 308 -11.60 19.49 -8.97
CA LYS A 308 -10.18 19.54 -9.41
C LYS A 308 -10.00 20.00 -10.87
N THR A 309 -10.90 20.83 -11.39
CA THR A 309 -10.84 21.34 -12.78
C THR A 309 -10.72 22.86 -12.85
N VAL A 310 -10.13 23.34 -13.93
CA VAL A 310 -9.89 24.76 -14.22
C VAL A 310 -10.34 25.11 -15.64
N TRP A 311 -10.65 26.39 -15.84
CA TRP A 311 -10.67 27.00 -17.16
C TRP A 311 -9.24 27.31 -17.59
N LEU A 312 -8.80 26.67 -18.66
CA LEU A 312 -7.48 26.85 -19.26
C LEU A 312 -7.63 27.56 -20.59
N ASP A 313 -7.11 28.78 -20.67
CA ASP A 313 -7.01 29.53 -21.92
C ASP A 313 -5.81 29.02 -22.71
N MET A 314 -6.10 28.41 -23.86
CA MET A 314 -5.13 28.10 -24.90
C MET A 314 -5.33 29.14 -25.99
N ASP A 315 -4.27 29.56 -26.71
CA ASP A 315 -4.23 30.74 -27.59
C ASP A 315 -5.50 31.01 -28.42
N ASP A 316 -6.16 29.96 -28.90
CA ASP A 316 -7.34 29.98 -29.76
C ASP A 316 -8.66 29.55 -29.08
N LYS A 317 -8.63 29.03 -27.85
CA LYS A 317 -9.81 28.48 -27.15
C LYS A 317 -9.63 28.33 -25.63
N THR A 318 -10.73 28.55 -24.90
CA THR A 318 -10.81 28.19 -23.48
C THR A 318 -11.40 26.79 -23.31
N ILE A 319 -10.69 25.91 -22.62
CA ILE A 319 -11.14 24.54 -22.34
C ILE A 319 -11.28 24.27 -20.84
N VAL A 320 -12.16 23.34 -20.46
CA VAL A 320 -12.15 22.77 -19.12
C VAL A 320 -11.07 21.69 -19.07
N ALA A 321 -10.10 21.86 -18.17
CA ALA A 321 -8.98 20.93 -18.01
C ALA A 321 -8.80 20.53 -16.53
N SER A 322 -8.12 19.41 -16.29
CA SER A 322 -7.66 19.08 -14.94
C SER A 322 -6.55 20.05 -14.51
N GLN A 323 -6.39 20.24 -13.19
CA GLN A 323 -5.29 21.04 -12.65
C GLN A 323 -3.92 20.53 -13.15
N SER A 324 -3.71 19.21 -13.19
CA SER A 324 -2.46 18.62 -13.68
C SER A 324 -2.19 18.94 -15.16
N LYS A 325 -3.24 18.99 -16.00
CA LYS A 325 -3.12 19.38 -17.42
C LYS A 325 -2.79 20.85 -17.58
N ALA A 326 -3.37 21.72 -16.74
CA ALA A 326 -3.02 23.13 -16.71
C ALA A 326 -1.55 23.37 -16.29
N VAL A 327 -1.07 22.64 -15.28
CA VAL A 327 0.35 22.69 -14.88
C VAL A 327 1.27 22.31 -16.04
N ALA A 328 1.00 21.19 -16.71
CA ALA A 328 1.80 20.77 -17.86
C ALA A 328 1.82 21.82 -18.98
N HIS A 329 0.67 22.44 -19.25
CA HIS A 329 0.55 23.52 -20.23
C HIS A 329 1.43 24.73 -19.88
N PHE A 330 1.31 25.27 -18.65
CA PHE A 330 2.09 26.45 -18.25
C PHE A 330 3.60 26.18 -18.20
N VAL A 331 4.02 24.98 -17.77
CA VAL A 331 5.46 24.66 -17.79
C VAL A 331 5.98 24.55 -19.22
N LYS A 332 5.21 23.95 -20.14
CA LYS A 332 5.58 23.89 -21.57
C LYS A 332 5.74 25.29 -22.17
N GLN A 333 4.77 26.18 -21.92
CA GLN A 333 4.83 27.57 -22.38
C GLN A 333 6.04 28.32 -21.80
N HIS A 334 6.32 28.12 -20.52
CA HIS A 334 7.48 28.74 -19.86
C HIS A 334 8.81 28.28 -20.47
N LYS A 335 8.96 26.98 -20.77
CA LYS A 335 10.17 26.43 -21.41
C LYS A 335 10.37 27.01 -22.82
N LEU A 336 9.30 27.04 -23.63
CA LEU A 336 9.35 27.62 -24.97
C LEU A 336 9.76 29.11 -24.96
N GLN A 337 9.26 29.88 -24.00
CA GLN A 337 9.67 31.28 -23.83
C GLN A 337 11.13 31.42 -23.41
N GLN A 338 11.67 30.50 -22.60
CA GLN A 338 13.09 30.54 -22.24
C GLN A 338 13.99 30.19 -23.43
N GLU A 339 13.63 29.20 -24.24
CA GLU A 339 14.37 28.81 -25.46
C GLU A 339 14.40 29.96 -26.47
N GLN A 340 13.26 30.60 -26.73
CA GLN A 340 13.18 31.75 -27.64
C GLN A 340 14.02 32.96 -27.16
N ASN A 341 14.05 33.21 -25.85
CA ASN A 341 14.87 34.28 -25.27
C ASN A 341 16.37 33.95 -25.30
N HIS A 342 16.75 32.68 -25.32
CA HIS A 342 18.14 32.23 -25.37
C HIS A 342 18.71 32.21 -26.79
N ASP A 343 17.85 32.04 -27.81
CA ASP A 343 18.21 32.15 -29.24
C ASP A 343 18.21 33.60 -29.76
N SER A 344 17.71 34.55 -28.96
CA SER A 344 17.63 35.98 -29.29
C SER A 344 18.75 36.82 -28.66
N GLN A 345 19.71 36.19 -27.96
CA GLN A 345 20.93 36.79 -27.39
C GLN A 345 22.16 36.19 -28.04
#